data_AF-A0A0D0C2Q7-F1
#
_entry.id   AF-A0A0D0C2Q7-F1
#
_cell.length_a   1.000
_cell.length_b   1.000
_cell.length_c   1.000
_cell.angle_alpha   90.00
_cell.angle_beta   90.00
_cell.angle_gamma   90.00
#
_symmetry.space_group_name_H-M   'P 1'
#
loop_
_entity.id
_entity.type
_entity.pdbx_description
1 polymer ?
#
loop_
_entity_poly.entity_id
_entity_poly.type
_entity_poly.pdbx_seq_one_letter_code
_entity_poly.pdbx_strand_id
1 'polypeptide(L)'
;MSVCLSLLSFWSLTALCLSNTIPPDPFLSFLTFPDLCTLVATSSTCRAHVNAFRLHDFRPDNTLRPFFALSDIPSFMDLLSLTGCIIAGSVAFKFFSCESYESDLDLFCSVLWCGSMGSWLLAHGFVFCPTTGQYDTFYSDFTRVATASPSPLTDSSSSDYDSAGIVELWCFSASNGTRPIQLVGTVYSPVTSLLSFHSTCVLNFFNHHSAYHKSTCERNRHNQANWSSERHLASSALRKFIDRHCPSIAKAALHAFKLRSRPQQALHNVLTIYVSDRRGLFPGSRVHREMVFYALDTKVLEIGNMGPVRELLQDEAICINMVARKKGLKGAVFVLVICGDLQISIILPIDFDYEVQDTLDAGEEWKIRLLTYLNKGIIV
;
A
#
# COMPACT_ATOMS: atom_id res chain seq x y z
N MET A 1 20.76 24.67 20.23
CA MET A 1 19.63 25.38 20.88
C MET A 1 18.24 25.00 20.30
N SER A 2 18.05 23.83 19.68
CA SER A 2 16.78 23.46 19.01
C SER A 2 15.93 22.41 19.77
N VAL A 3 16.44 21.81 20.85
CA VAL A 3 15.79 20.63 21.48
C VAL A 3 15.03 20.97 22.77
N CYS A 4 15.28 22.12 23.43
CA CYS A 4 14.57 22.50 24.65
C CYS A 4 13.25 23.27 24.43
N LEU A 5 12.90 23.63 23.19
CA LEU A 5 11.66 24.35 22.86
C LEU A 5 10.45 23.44 22.56
N SER A 6 10.63 22.12 22.44
CA SER A 6 9.56 21.20 21.99
C SER A 6 8.58 20.75 23.07
N LEU A 7 8.98 20.74 24.35
CA LEU A 7 8.11 20.28 25.44
C LEU A 7 7.24 21.42 26.02
N LEU A 8 7.78 22.63 26.14
CA LEU A 8 7.03 23.80 26.62
C LEU A 8 5.98 24.29 25.62
N SER A 9 6.21 24.12 24.31
CA SER A 9 5.21 24.41 23.28
C SER A 9 4.05 23.43 23.35
N PHE A 10 4.29 22.13 23.58
CA PHE A 10 3.27 21.08 23.53
C PHE A 10 2.22 21.13 24.66
N TRP A 11 2.64 21.53 25.87
CA TRP A 11 1.69 21.77 26.98
C TRP A 11 0.87 23.05 26.77
N SER A 12 1.51 24.10 26.23
CA SER A 12 0.83 25.36 25.87
C SER A 12 -0.18 25.14 24.73
N LEU A 13 0.16 24.28 23.77
CA LEU A 13 -0.67 23.79 22.66
C LEU A 13 -1.96 23.11 23.15
N THR A 14 -1.82 22.20 24.10
CA THR A 14 -2.96 21.46 24.67
C THR A 14 -3.86 22.41 25.47
N ALA A 15 -3.27 23.32 26.25
CA ALA A 15 -4.00 24.35 26.99
C ALA A 15 -4.75 25.33 26.07
N LEU A 16 -4.16 25.72 24.93
CA LEU A 16 -4.83 26.58 23.95
C LEU A 16 -6.04 25.90 23.31
N CYS A 17 -5.90 24.64 22.87
CA CYS A 17 -7.01 23.86 22.30
C CYS A 17 -8.16 23.66 23.30
N LEU A 18 -7.85 23.59 24.60
CA LEU A 18 -8.87 23.46 25.65
C LEU A 18 -9.56 24.79 25.99
N SER A 19 -8.99 25.93 25.61
CA SER A 19 -9.49 27.24 26.04
C SER A 19 -10.70 27.75 25.23
N ASN A 20 -11.09 27.12 24.11
CA ASN A 20 -12.20 27.53 23.22
C ASN A 20 -12.19 29.00 22.75
N THR A 21 -11.12 29.76 23.01
CA THR A 21 -11.09 31.22 22.80
C THR A 21 -10.59 31.64 21.42
N ILE A 22 -9.92 30.76 20.68
CA ILE A 22 -9.39 31.01 19.34
C ILE A 22 -9.89 29.88 18.43
N PRO A 23 -10.45 30.16 17.23
CA PRO A 23 -10.75 29.11 16.27
C PRO A 23 -9.45 28.36 15.96
N PRO A 24 -9.37 27.04 16.16
CA PRO A 24 -8.11 26.32 16.15
C PRO A 24 -7.47 26.26 14.74
N ASP A 25 -8.24 26.53 13.69
CA ASP A 25 -7.83 26.30 12.30
C ASP A 25 -6.54 27.04 11.88
N PRO A 26 -6.37 28.36 12.11
CA PRO A 26 -5.13 29.06 11.74
C PRO A 26 -3.91 28.57 12.50
N PHE A 27 -4.12 27.96 13.66
CA PHE A 27 -3.02 27.39 14.45
C PHE A 27 -2.67 25.98 13.94
N LEU A 28 -3.67 25.15 13.66
CA LEU A 28 -3.50 23.80 13.13
C LEU A 28 -2.81 23.79 11.76
N SER A 29 -2.97 24.84 10.95
CA SER A 29 -2.27 25.00 9.67
C SER A 29 -0.75 25.16 9.80
N PHE A 30 -0.22 25.50 10.98
CA PHE A 30 1.23 25.57 11.24
C PHE A 30 1.83 24.24 11.71
N LEU A 31 0.99 23.23 11.99
CA LEU A 31 1.44 21.93 12.45
C LEU A 31 1.73 21.01 11.26
N THR A 32 2.81 20.23 11.36
CA THR A 32 3.08 19.20 10.36
C THR A 32 2.07 18.05 10.49
N PHE A 33 1.89 17.23 9.45
CA PHE A 33 1.01 16.07 9.53
C PHE A 33 1.34 15.10 10.71
N PRO A 34 2.62 14.83 11.04
CA PRO A 34 3.01 14.13 12.27
C PRO A 34 2.58 14.82 13.57
N ASP A 35 2.68 16.15 13.65
CA ASP A 35 2.28 16.93 14.82
C ASP A 35 0.76 16.85 15.02
N LEU A 36 0.00 16.96 13.93
CA LEU A 36 -1.46 16.75 13.94
C LEU A 36 -1.83 15.35 14.42
N CYS A 37 -1.13 14.31 13.95
CA CYS A 37 -1.33 12.94 14.44
C CYS A 37 -1.03 12.80 15.93
N THR A 38 0.04 13.44 16.41
CA THR A 38 0.40 13.43 17.84
C THR A 38 -0.64 14.15 18.67
N LEU A 39 -1.15 15.29 18.19
CA LEU A 39 -2.17 16.09 18.85
C LEU A 39 -3.50 15.32 19.00
N VAL A 40 -3.89 14.54 17.99
CA VAL A 40 -5.08 13.64 18.04
C VAL A 40 -4.99 12.61 19.18
N ALA A 41 -3.78 12.19 19.54
CA ALA A 41 -3.56 11.21 20.60
C ALA A 41 -3.65 11.82 22.02
N THR A 42 -3.63 13.15 22.16
CA THR A 42 -3.56 13.81 23.48
C THR A 42 -4.89 13.87 24.22
N SER A 43 -6.00 14.15 23.52
CA SER A 43 -7.34 14.27 24.12
C SER A 43 -8.45 14.11 23.07
N SER A 44 -9.67 13.83 23.52
CA SER A 44 -10.86 13.78 22.65
C SER A 44 -11.19 15.14 22.02
N THR A 45 -10.96 16.24 22.73
CA THR A 45 -11.15 17.62 22.23
C THR A 45 -10.16 17.94 21.11
N CYS A 46 -8.86 17.69 21.34
CA CYS A 46 -7.83 17.85 20.31
C CYS A 46 -8.14 17.01 19.06
N ARG A 47 -8.59 15.76 19.26
CA ARG A 47 -9.05 14.89 18.18
C ARG A 47 -10.21 15.48 17.39
N ALA A 48 -11.22 16.03 18.06
CA ALA A 48 -12.35 16.67 17.39
C ALA A 48 -11.91 17.86 16.54
N HIS A 49 -11.03 18.73 17.07
CA HIS A 49 -10.50 19.86 16.33
C HIS A 49 -9.62 19.46 15.13
N VAL A 50 -8.71 18.51 15.31
CA VAL A 50 -7.89 18.02 14.19
C VAL A 50 -8.76 17.32 13.15
N ASN A 51 -9.80 16.59 13.54
CA ASN A 51 -10.72 15.99 12.57
C ASN A 51 -11.51 17.05 11.79
N ALA A 52 -12.01 18.10 12.45
CA ALA A 52 -12.67 19.22 11.78
C ALA A 52 -11.73 19.92 10.79
N PHE A 53 -10.50 20.21 11.22
CA PHE A 53 -9.44 20.76 10.37
C PHE A 53 -9.14 19.85 9.18
N ARG A 54 -9.02 18.54 9.40
CA ARG A 54 -8.76 17.56 8.32
C ARG A 54 -9.84 17.56 7.27
N LEU A 55 -11.11 17.66 7.66
CA LEU A 55 -12.25 17.72 6.73
C LEU A 55 -12.24 19.00 5.88
N HIS A 56 -11.64 20.08 6.38
CA HIS A 56 -11.57 21.36 5.70
C HIS A 56 -10.32 21.47 4.79
N ASP A 57 -9.14 21.18 5.33
CA ASP A 57 -7.86 21.48 4.66
C ASP A 57 -7.35 20.33 3.81
N PHE A 58 -7.54 19.07 4.24
CA PHE A 58 -7.17 17.89 3.44
C PHE A 58 -8.27 17.49 2.46
N ARG A 59 -8.79 18.47 1.72
CA ARG A 59 -9.72 18.25 0.62
C ARG A 59 -8.94 18.04 -0.67
N PRO A 60 -9.14 16.92 -1.39
CA PRO A 60 -8.55 16.70 -2.70
C PRO A 60 -8.81 17.86 -3.67
N ASP A 61 -9.95 18.54 -3.54
CA ASP A 61 -10.31 19.75 -4.28
C ASP A 61 -9.20 20.81 -4.25
N ASN A 62 -8.64 21.07 -3.07
CA ASN A 62 -7.60 22.08 -2.87
C ASN A 62 -6.32 21.73 -3.63
N THR A 63 -5.97 20.45 -3.65
CA THR A 63 -4.74 19.94 -4.26
C THR A 63 -4.89 19.70 -5.77
N LEU A 64 -6.09 19.34 -6.23
CA LEU A 64 -6.35 18.94 -7.62
C LEU A 64 -6.86 20.09 -8.50
N ARG A 65 -7.36 21.18 -7.92
CA ARG A 65 -7.79 22.39 -8.65
C ARG A 65 -6.76 22.96 -9.64
N PRO A 66 -5.43 22.89 -9.39
CA PRO A 66 -4.46 23.32 -10.40
C PRO A 66 -4.52 22.51 -11.71
N PHE A 67 -4.97 21.26 -11.64
CA PHE A 67 -5.04 20.35 -12.79
C PHE A 67 -6.44 20.34 -13.43
N PHE A 68 -7.48 20.23 -12.61
CA PHE A 68 -8.86 20.00 -13.07
C PHE A 68 -9.79 21.16 -12.75
N ALA A 69 -10.86 21.33 -13.55
CA ALA A 69 -11.94 22.22 -13.13
C ALA A 69 -12.62 21.64 -11.88
N LEU A 70 -13.12 22.52 -11.00
CA LEU A 70 -13.77 22.09 -9.75
C LEU A 70 -14.99 21.17 -10.01
N SER A 71 -15.66 21.33 -11.15
CA SER A 71 -16.76 20.46 -11.59
C SER A 71 -16.32 19.04 -11.91
N ASP A 72 -15.05 18.84 -12.28
CA ASP A 72 -14.55 17.59 -12.83
C ASP A 72 -13.96 16.70 -11.72
N ILE A 73 -13.49 17.32 -10.63
CA ILE A 73 -12.87 16.65 -9.48
C ILE A 73 -13.78 15.54 -8.90
N PRO A 74 -15.10 15.73 -8.69
CA PRO A 74 -15.95 14.64 -8.22
C PRO A 74 -15.91 13.41 -9.12
N SER A 75 -16.02 13.60 -10.44
CA SER A 75 -15.96 12.49 -11.40
C SER A 75 -14.59 11.82 -11.46
N PHE A 76 -13.52 12.59 -11.25
CA PHE A 76 -12.16 12.06 -11.14
C PHE A 76 -11.99 11.21 -9.88
N MET A 77 -12.54 11.66 -8.74
CA MET A 77 -12.51 10.92 -7.48
C MET A 77 -13.32 9.61 -7.57
N ASP A 78 -14.44 9.62 -8.27
CA ASP A 78 -15.20 8.40 -8.59
C ASP A 78 -14.37 7.43 -9.45
N LEU A 79 -13.61 7.96 -10.41
CA LEU A 79 -12.71 7.17 -11.23
C LEU A 79 -11.54 6.57 -10.42
N LEU A 80 -10.95 7.31 -9.48
CA LEU A 80 -9.95 6.77 -8.54
C LEU A 80 -10.55 5.64 -7.68
N SER A 81 -11.80 5.79 -7.25
CA SER A 81 -12.53 4.76 -6.49
C SER A 81 -12.75 3.48 -7.30
N LEU A 82 -13.16 3.63 -8.56
CA LEU A 82 -13.44 2.52 -9.47
C LEU A 82 -12.17 1.76 -9.85
N THR A 83 -11.10 2.48 -10.18
CA THR A 83 -9.88 1.90 -10.76
C THR A 83 -8.87 1.45 -9.70
N GLY A 84 -9.00 1.93 -8.45
CA GLY A 84 -7.98 1.78 -7.44
C GLY A 84 -6.70 2.56 -7.74
N CYS A 85 -6.76 3.52 -8.68
CA CYS A 85 -5.66 4.42 -8.98
C CYS A 85 -5.33 5.30 -7.74
N ILE A 86 -4.05 5.59 -7.56
CA ILE A 86 -3.55 6.43 -6.47
C ILE A 86 -2.81 7.64 -7.06
N ILE A 87 -2.92 8.77 -6.39
CA ILE A 87 -2.12 9.96 -6.65
C ILE A 87 -0.90 9.88 -5.73
N ALA A 88 0.29 10.00 -6.29
CA ALA A 88 1.54 9.89 -5.53
C ALA A 88 2.42 11.14 -5.70
N GLY A 89 3.65 11.04 -5.23
CA GLY A 89 4.67 12.02 -5.59
C GLY A 89 4.48 13.39 -4.96
N SER A 90 4.85 14.39 -5.73
CA SER A 90 4.90 15.78 -5.29
C SER A 90 3.52 16.36 -4.99
N VAL A 91 2.47 15.97 -5.73
CA VAL A 91 1.08 16.38 -5.46
C VAL A 91 0.57 15.78 -4.17
N ALA A 92 0.87 14.50 -3.91
CA ALA A 92 0.53 13.89 -2.63
C ALA A 92 1.25 14.59 -1.46
N PHE A 93 2.50 15.04 -1.65
CA PHE A 93 3.16 15.85 -0.62
C PHE A 93 2.44 17.19 -0.39
N LYS A 94 2.03 17.92 -1.44
CA LYS A 94 1.23 19.15 -1.31
C LYS A 94 -0.05 18.93 -0.52
N PHE A 95 -0.72 17.80 -0.75
CA PHE A 95 -1.90 17.42 0.01
C PHE A 95 -1.59 17.39 1.51
N PHE A 96 -0.45 16.80 1.93
CA PHE A 96 -0.09 16.73 3.35
C PHE A 96 0.52 18.00 3.93
N SER A 97 1.30 18.75 3.15
CA SER A 97 1.97 19.96 3.62
C SER A 97 1.09 21.20 3.54
N CYS A 98 -0.01 21.14 2.78
CA CYS A 98 -0.83 22.29 2.41
C CYS A 98 -0.03 23.40 1.69
N GLU A 99 1.15 23.08 1.14
CA GLU A 99 1.98 24.02 0.39
C GLU A 99 1.57 24.08 -1.08
N SER A 100 1.66 25.28 -1.65
CA SER A 100 1.41 25.53 -3.06
C SER A 100 2.71 25.80 -3.80
N TYR A 101 3.07 24.90 -4.71
CA TYR A 101 4.19 25.05 -5.66
C TYR A 101 3.80 24.41 -7.00
N GLU A 102 4.55 24.64 -8.08
CA GLU A 102 4.30 23.98 -9.37
C GLU A 102 4.78 22.52 -9.32
N SER A 103 3.97 21.57 -9.77
CA SER A 103 4.39 20.17 -9.84
C SER A 103 3.57 19.36 -10.83
N ASP A 104 4.09 18.19 -11.17
CA ASP A 104 3.42 17.19 -11.99
C ASP A 104 2.45 16.36 -11.15
N LEU A 105 1.35 15.92 -11.75
CA LEU A 105 0.40 14.98 -11.13
C LEU A 105 0.77 13.54 -11.50
N ASP A 106 1.33 12.82 -10.53
CA ASP A 106 1.71 11.42 -10.70
C ASP A 106 0.54 10.48 -10.33
N LEU A 107 0.04 9.74 -11.30
CA LEU A 107 -1.05 8.77 -11.17
C LEU A 107 -0.50 7.35 -11.33
N PHE A 108 -0.62 6.51 -10.30
CA PHE A 108 -0.27 5.10 -10.38
C PHE A 108 -1.54 4.27 -10.54
N CYS A 109 -1.61 3.51 -11.61
CA CYS A 109 -2.81 2.78 -12.00
C CYS A 109 -2.43 1.38 -12.49
N SER A 110 -3.25 0.38 -12.18
CA SER A 110 -3.10 -0.92 -12.83
C SER A 110 -3.25 -0.74 -14.34
N VAL A 111 -2.38 -1.38 -15.11
CA VAL A 111 -2.37 -1.29 -16.58
C VAL A 111 -3.74 -1.61 -17.18
N LEU A 112 -4.52 -2.49 -16.55
CA LEU A 112 -5.88 -2.84 -16.99
C LEU A 112 -6.86 -1.66 -16.98
N TRP A 113 -6.63 -0.69 -16.08
CA TRP A 113 -7.50 0.48 -15.89
C TRP A 113 -6.92 1.76 -16.51
N CYS A 114 -5.67 1.74 -16.97
CA CYS A 114 -5.03 2.90 -17.60
C CYS A 114 -5.80 3.40 -18.82
N GLY A 115 -6.39 2.50 -19.61
CA GLY A 115 -7.24 2.88 -20.74
C GLY A 115 -8.42 3.77 -20.33
N SER A 116 -9.08 3.45 -19.21
CA SER A 116 -10.18 4.27 -18.66
C SER A 116 -9.67 5.62 -18.14
N MET A 117 -8.53 5.63 -17.45
CA MET A 117 -7.92 6.85 -16.92
C MET A 117 -7.49 7.81 -18.04
N GLY A 118 -6.77 7.31 -19.05
CA GLY A 118 -6.37 8.12 -20.19
C GLY A 118 -7.57 8.58 -21.03
N SER A 119 -8.61 7.76 -21.19
CA SER A 119 -9.85 8.18 -21.85
C SER A 119 -10.51 9.36 -21.13
N TRP A 120 -10.57 9.31 -19.80
CA TRP A 120 -11.10 10.39 -18.98
C TRP A 120 -10.27 11.67 -19.13
N LEU A 121 -8.94 11.57 -19.09
CA LEU A 121 -8.05 12.72 -19.29
C LEU A 121 -8.27 13.38 -20.67
N LEU A 122 -8.32 12.59 -21.75
CA LEU A 122 -8.60 13.10 -23.09
C LEU A 122 -9.97 13.79 -23.18
N ALA A 123 -11.00 13.21 -22.56
CA ALA A 123 -12.35 13.79 -22.53
C ALA A 123 -12.43 15.13 -21.78
N HIS A 124 -11.50 15.38 -20.84
CA HIS A 124 -11.40 16.62 -20.07
C HIS A 124 -10.34 17.59 -20.64
N GLY A 125 -9.99 17.43 -21.92
CA GLY A 125 -9.18 18.40 -22.66
C GLY A 125 -7.66 18.27 -22.47
N PHE A 126 -7.20 17.21 -21.83
CA PHE A 126 -5.77 16.87 -21.84
C PHE A 126 -5.37 16.25 -23.17
N VAL A 127 -4.13 16.48 -23.56
CA VAL A 127 -3.51 15.96 -24.77
C VAL A 127 -2.44 14.96 -24.36
N PHE A 128 -2.44 13.80 -25.01
CA PHE A 128 -1.38 12.81 -24.83
C PHE A 128 -0.08 13.31 -25.45
N CYS A 129 1.02 13.21 -24.71
CA CYS A 129 2.35 13.66 -25.09
C CYS A 129 3.26 12.43 -25.23
N PRO A 130 3.28 11.76 -26.41
CA PRO A 130 4.06 10.56 -26.59
C PRO A 130 5.56 10.83 -26.41
N THR A 131 6.23 9.92 -25.74
CA THR A 131 7.69 9.90 -25.64
C THR A 131 8.32 9.09 -26.79
N THR A 132 9.64 9.17 -26.93
CA THR A 132 10.37 8.41 -27.97
C THR A 132 10.08 6.92 -27.85
N GLY A 133 9.46 6.33 -28.87
CA GLY A 133 9.11 4.91 -28.93
C GLY A 133 7.64 4.59 -28.65
N GLN A 134 6.87 5.55 -28.15
CA GLN A 134 5.41 5.44 -28.03
C GLN A 134 4.73 5.79 -29.36
N TYR A 135 3.52 5.27 -29.56
CA TYR A 135 2.70 5.66 -30.73
C TYR A 135 2.08 7.04 -30.55
N ASP A 136 1.71 7.68 -31.68
CA ASP A 136 1.23 9.06 -31.73
C ASP A 136 -0.08 9.30 -30.95
N THR A 137 -0.85 8.25 -30.67
CA THR A 137 -2.10 8.34 -29.92
C THR A 137 -2.04 7.48 -28.66
N PHE A 138 -2.68 7.96 -27.59
CA PHE A 138 -2.77 7.21 -26.34
C PHE A 138 -3.39 5.83 -26.56
N TYR A 139 -4.48 5.71 -27.31
CA TYR A 139 -5.17 4.44 -27.50
C TYR A 139 -4.35 3.41 -28.26
N SER A 140 -3.63 3.84 -29.30
CA SER A 140 -2.76 2.93 -30.05
C SER A 140 -1.63 2.43 -29.16
N ASP A 141 -0.99 3.33 -28.39
CA ASP A 141 0.10 2.96 -27.49
C ASP A 141 -0.36 2.09 -26.31
N PHE A 142 -1.48 2.47 -25.68
CA PHE A 142 -2.13 1.67 -24.65
C PHE A 142 -2.48 0.26 -25.15
N THR A 143 -3.06 0.14 -26.35
CA THR A 143 -3.40 -1.16 -26.93
C THR A 143 -2.16 -2.01 -27.20
N ARG A 144 -1.07 -1.39 -27.68
CA ARG A 144 0.24 -2.06 -27.85
C ARG A 144 0.71 -2.66 -26.53
N VAL A 145 0.67 -1.88 -25.45
CA VAL A 145 1.12 -2.30 -24.12
C VAL A 145 0.18 -3.33 -23.48
N ALA A 146 -1.13 -3.17 -23.62
CA ALA A 146 -2.11 -4.07 -23.02
C ALA A 146 -2.16 -5.44 -23.73
N THR A 147 -1.83 -5.50 -25.02
CA THR A 147 -1.81 -6.74 -25.81
C THR A 147 -0.47 -7.46 -25.76
N ALA A 148 0.63 -6.73 -25.64
CA ALA A 148 1.92 -7.31 -25.28
C ALA A 148 1.82 -7.82 -23.84
N SER A 149 1.80 -9.14 -23.65
CA SER A 149 1.70 -9.78 -22.32
C SER A 149 2.51 -8.98 -21.29
N PRO A 150 1.86 -8.35 -20.28
CA PRO A 150 2.46 -7.29 -19.48
C PRO A 150 3.66 -7.85 -18.71
N SER A 151 4.84 -7.61 -19.27
CA SER A 151 6.12 -7.96 -18.69
C SER A 151 6.72 -6.66 -18.16
N PRO A 152 7.27 -6.64 -16.94
CA PRO A 152 7.91 -5.44 -16.41
C PRO A 152 8.99 -4.94 -17.37
N LEU A 153 9.20 -3.62 -17.44
CA LEU A 153 10.33 -3.04 -18.17
C LEU A 153 11.63 -3.58 -17.55
N THR A 154 12.29 -4.55 -18.20
CA THR A 154 13.53 -5.18 -17.69
C THR A 154 14.79 -4.80 -18.45
N ASP A 155 14.74 -4.01 -19.54
CA ASP A 155 15.95 -3.71 -20.31
C ASP A 155 15.96 -2.28 -20.87
N SER A 156 16.92 -1.47 -20.38
CA SER A 156 17.87 -0.60 -21.14
C SER A 156 18.25 0.70 -20.41
N SER A 157 19.36 0.62 -19.69
CA SER A 157 20.44 1.62 -19.55
C SER A 157 20.21 3.10 -19.18
N SER A 158 19.03 3.66 -18.90
CA SER A 158 19.01 5.07 -18.43
C SER A 158 17.83 5.63 -17.61
N SER A 159 16.92 4.85 -17.03
CA SER A 159 15.86 5.44 -16.20
C SER A 159 16.05 5.12 -14.72
N ASP A 160 16.09 6.15 -13.88
CA ASP A 160 16.12 6.14 -12.40
C ASP A 160 14.95 5.37 -11.71
N TYR A 161 14.16 4.64 -12.48
CA TYR A 161 12.97 3.90 -12.07
C TYR A 161 13.05 2.41 -12.42
N ASP A 162 14.05 1.71 -11.90
CA ASP A 162 14.13 0.24 -11.93
C ASP A 162 13.16 -0.38 -10.89
N SER A 163 11.91 0.10 -10.90
CA SER A 163 10.88 -0.23 -9.92
C SER A 163 10.08 -1.42 -10.43
N ALA A 164 10.31 -2.59 -9.81
CA ALA A 164 9.68 -3.85 -10.18
C ALA A 164 8.16 -3.70 -10.36
N GLY A 165 7.69 -3.81 -11.61
CA GLY A 165 6.28 -3.86 -11.96
C GLY A 165 5.69 -2.62 -12.65
N ILE A 166 6.48 -1.60 -12.99
CA ILE A 166 6.06 -0.56 -13.94
C ILE A 166 6.14 -1.12 -15.37
N VAL A 167 5.10 -0.89 -16.16
CA VAL A 167 4.99 -1.36 -17.54
C VAL A 167 5.22 -0.23 -18.54
N GLU A 168 4.63 0.92 -18.29
CA GLU A 168 4.64 2.06 -19.22
C GLU A 168 4.33 3.36 -18.46
N LEU A 169 4.80 4.47 -19.01
CA LEU A 169 4.52 5.82 -18.53
C LEU A 169 3.86 6.65 -19.64
N TRP A 170 2.59 7.03 -19.46
CA TRP A 170 1.90 7.91 -20.40
C TRP A 170 1.85 9.34 -19.87
N CYS A 171 2.42 10.28 -20.61
CA CYS A 171 2.40 11.69 -20.25
C CYS A 171 1.21 12.40 -20.91
N PHE A 172 0.54 13.26 -20.14
CA PHE A 172 -0.53 14.12 -20.60
C PHE A 172 -0.24 15.56 -20.16
N SER A 173 -0.74 16.54 -20.92
CA SER A 173 -0.72 17.94 -20.52
C SER A 173 -1.97 18.66 -21.03
N ALA A 174 -2.28 19.82 -20.47
CA ALA A 174 -3.28 20.71 -21.07
C ALA A 174 -2.82 21.12 -22.48
N SER A 175 -3.74 21.55 -23.35
CA SER A 175 -3.44 21.88 -24.75
C SER A 175 -2.39 22.99 -24.94
N ASN A 176 -2.12 23.79 -23.90
CA ASN A 176 -1.07 24.82 -23.86
C ASN A 176 0.27 24.32 -23.26
N GLY A 177 0.40 23.03 -23.00
CA GLY A 177 1.58 22.40 -22.41
C GLY A 177 1.70 22.55 -20.89
N THR A 178 0.72 23.14 -20.20
CA THR A 178 0.74 23.24 -18.73
C THR A 178 0.08 22.04 -18.06
N ARG A 179 0.14 21.96 -16.73
CA ARG A 179 -0.51 20.92 -15.91
C ARG A 179 -0.09 19.50 -16.35
N PRO A 180 1.21 19.18 -16.29
CA PRO A 180 1.69 17.85 -16.63
C PRO A 180 1.06 16.79 -15.71
N ILE A 181 0.59 15.71 -16.32
CA ILE A 181 0.04 14.53 -15.66
C ILE A 181 0.80 13.31 -16.18
N GLN A 182 1.29 12.48 -15.26
CA GLN A 182 2.00 11.25 -15.54
C GLN A 182 1.12 10.06 -15.13
N LEU A 183 0.68 9.26 -16.09
CA LEU A 183 -0.07 8.03 -15.83
C LEU A 183 0.88 6.83 -15.90
N VAL A 184 1.25 6.31 -14.74
CA VAL A 184 2.12 5.14 -14.57
C VAL A 184 1.29 3.87 -14.57
N GLY A 185 1.48 3.03 -15.59
CA GLY A 185 0.87 1.71 -15.70
C GLY A 185 1.64 0.65 -14.92
N THR A 186 0.95 -0.08 -14.04
CA THR A 186 1.56 -1.12 -13.20
C THR A 186 1.00 -2.51 -13.49
N VAL A 187 1.86 -3.54 -13.50
CA VAL A 187 1.45 -4.95 -13.58
C VAL A 187 0.74 -5.37 -12.31
N TYR A 188 1.33 -4.99 -11.18
CA TYR A 188 0.85 -5.31 -9.84
C TYR A 188 0.02 -4.17 -9.26
N SER A 189 -0.32 -4.26 -7.97
CA SER A 189 -0.96 -3.18 -7.23
C SER A 189 -0.15 -1.86 -7.36
N PRO A 190 -0.79 -0.72 -7.68
CA PRO A 190 -0.16 0.60 -7.70
C PRO A 190 0.67 0.90 -6.45
N VAL A 191 0.17 0.48 -5.27
CA VAL A 191 0.87 0.64 -3.99
C VAL A 191 2.18 -0.17 -3.97
N THR A 192 2.17 -1.41 -4.46
CA THR A 192 3.38 -2.25 -4.51
C THR A 192 4.44 -1.63 -5.41
N SER A 193 4.03 -1.15 -6.58
CA SER A 193 4.94 -0.47 -7.52
C SER A 193 5.48 0.82 -6.92
N LEU A 194 4.67 1.62 -6.22
CA LEU A 194 5.13 2.83 -5.56
C LEU A 194 6.12 2.53 -4.42
N LEU A 195 5.85 1.50 -3.63
CA LEU A 195 6.71 1.08 -2.51
C LEU A 195 8.05 0.47 -2.96
N SER A 196 8.22 0.14 -4.24
CA SER A 196 9.48 -0.37 -4.78
C SER A 196 10.46 0.73 -5.20
N PHE A 197 10.03 2.00 -5.22
CA PHE A 197 10.91 3.13 -5.55
C PHE A 197 11.99 3.33 -4.49
N HIS A 198 13.21 3.59 -4.95
CA HIS A 198 14.33 3.95 -4.08
C HIS A 198 14.18 5.34 -3.45
N SER A 199 13.46 6.24 -4.12
CA SER A 199 13.22 7.58 -3.63
C SER A 199 12.02 7.63 -2.70
N THR A 200 12.20 8.30 -1.56
CA THR A 200 11.14 8.40 -0.54
C THR A 200 10.28 9.64 -0.65
N CYS A 201 10.60 10.54 -1.58
CA CYS A 201 9.71 11.66 -1.88
C CYS A 201 8.40 11.18 -2.53
N VAL A 202 8.44 10.07 -3.28
CA VAL A 202 7.27 9.51 -3.96
C VAL A 202 6.35 8.68 -3.07
N LEU A 203 6.77 8.34 -1.85
CA LEU A 203 6.01 7.48 -0.95
C LEU A 203 4.85 8.18 -0.22
N ASN A 204 4.63 9.47 -0.49
CA ASN A 204 3.37 10.10 -0.18
C ASN A 204 2.38 9.69 -1.26
N PHE A 205 1.22 9.18 -0.88
CA PHE A 205 0.15 8.92 -1.83
C PHE A 205 -1.22 9.00 -1.18
N PHE A 206 -2.24 9.27 -1.96
CA PHE A 206 -3.63 9.20 -1.54
C PHE A 206 -4.50 8.66 -2.67
N ASN A 207 -5.68 8.18 -2.30
CA ASN A 207 -6.69 7.70 -3.23
C ASN A 207 -8.04 8.34 -2.88
N HIS A 208 -9.14 7.84 -3.45
CA HIS A 208 -10.47 8.37 -3.20
C HIS A 208 -10.91 8.39 -1.71
N HIS A 209 -10.28 7.59 -0.85
CA HIS A 209 -10.71 7.35 0.52
C HIS A 209 -9.62 7.57 1.58
N SER A 210 -8.38 7.24 1.25
CA SER A 210 -7.28 7.16 2.20
C SER A 210 -6.07 7.95 1.71
N ALA A 211 -5.32 8.50 2.65
CA ALA A 211 -4.09 9.22 2.40
C ALA A 211 -2.97 8.70 3.31
N TYR A 212 -1.80 8.44 2.73
CA TYR A 212 -0.61 7.89 3.37
C TYR A 212 0.55 8.87 3.25
N HIS A 213 1.00 9.41 4.38
CA HIS A 213 2.11 10.35 4.46
C HIS A 213 3.45 9.65 4.70
N LYS A 214 4.51 10.24 4.15
CA LYS A 214 5.91 9.81 4.25
C LYS A 214 6.34 9.52 5.68
N SER A 215 5.87 10.20 6.72
CA SER A 215 6.27 9.89 8.11
C SER A 215 5.97 8.43 8.52
N THR A 216 4.92 7.83 7.97
CA THR A 216 4.61 6.40 8.13
C THR A 216 5.60 5.54 7.35
N CYS A 217 5.99 5.97 6.15
CA CYS A 217 7.06 5.37 5.35
C CYS A 217 8.46 5.61 5.92
N GLU A 218 8.72 6.71 6.64
CA GLU A 218 9.97 7.03 7.33
C GLU A 218 10.08 6.21 8.60
N ARG A 219 8.98 5.89 9.29
CA ARG A 219 9.01 4.89 10.36
C ARG A 219 9.35 3.51 9.79
N ASN A 220 8.71 3.11 8.70
CA ASN A 220 9.03 1.84 8.00
C ASN A 220 10.44 1.84 7.42
N ARG A 221 10.93 2.97 6.91
CA ARG A 221 12.26 3.15 6.36
C ARG A 221 13.32 3.34 7.43
N HIS A 222 13.05 3.96 8.56
CA HIS A 222 13.97 4.04 9.70
C HIS A 222 14.11 2.64 10.30
N ASN A 223 12.99 1.91 10.41
CA ASN A 223 12.99 0.50 10.74
C ASN A 223 13.86 -0.27 9.74
N GLN A 224 13.73 -0.02 8.42
CA GLN A 224 14.54 -0.66 7.38
C GLN A 224 15.97 -0.12 7.20
N ALA A 225 16.27 1.13 7.54
CA ALA A 225 17.59 1.75 7.39
C ALA A 225 18.54 1.19 8.44
N ASN A 226 17.99 0.76 9.57
CA ASN A 226 18.69 -0.04 10.58
C ASN A 226 18.75 -1.53 10.21
N TRP A 227 18.20 -1.96 9.06
CA TRP A 227 18.35 -3.34 8.62
C TRP A 227 19.74 -3.56 8.06
N SER A 228 20.35 -4.67 8.43
CA SER A 228 21.52 -5.15 7.73
C SER A 228 21.17 -5.50 6.27
N SER A 229 22.16 -5.41 5.37
CA SER A 229 22.00 -5.89 3.99
C SER A 229 21.50 -7.34 3.94
N GLU A 230 21.88 -8.15 4.93
CA GLU A 230 21.40 -9.52 5.11
C GLU A 230 19.89 -9.59 5.35
N ARG A 231 19.33 -8.69 6.16
CA ARG A 231 17.89 -8.63 6.45
C ARG A 231 17.08 -8.13 5.26
N HIS A 232 17.62 -7.21 4.45
CA HIS A 232 17.02 -6.85 3.16
C HIS A 232 16.99 -8.04 2.18
N LEU A 233 18.10 -8.75 2.03
CA LEU A 233 18.17 -9.97 1.22
C LEU A 233 17.22 -11.04 1.73
N ALA A 234 17.11 -11.19 3.06
CA ALA A 234 16.18 -12.12 3.69
C ALA A 234 14.72 -11.77 3.40
N SER A 235 14.35 -10.50 3.52
CA SER A 235 12.99 -10.02 3.22
C SER A 235 12.63 -10.26 1.75
N SER A 236 13.57 -10.01 0.83
CA SER A 236 13.39 -10.33 -0.59
C SER A 236 13.24 -11.84 -0.84
N ALA A 237 14.07 -12.67 -0.19
CA ALA A 237 13.96 -14.12 -0.28
C ALA A 237 12.65 -14.65 0.34
N LEU A 238 12.16 -14.02 1.42
CA LEU A 238 10.91 -14.40 2.07
C LEU A 238 9.71 -14.13 1.16
N ARG A 239 9.71 -13.01 0.43
CA ARG A 239 8.69 -12.74 -0.61
C ARG A 239 8.67 -13.86 -1.66
N LYS A 240 9.84 -14.23 -2.20
CA LYS A 240 9.95 -15.31 -3.19
C LYS A 240 9.48 -16.66 -2.66
N PHE A 241 9.77 -16.96 -1.39
CA PHE A 241 9.25 -18.14 -0.70
C PHE A 241 7.72 -18.11 -0.65
N ILE A 242 7.14 -16.98 -0.24
CA ILE A 242 5.69 -16.80 -0.17
C ILE A 242 5.05 -16.94 -1.54
N ASP A 243 5.58 -16.27 -2.57
CA ASP A 243 5.06 -16.32 -3.94
C ASP A 243 5.01 -17.76 -4.47
N ARG A 244 6.10 -18.51 -4.27
CA ARG A 244 6.18 -19.93 -4.67
C ARG A 244 5.13 -20.79 -3.97
N HIS A 245 4.87 -20.54 -2.70
CA HIS A 245 3.97 -21.35 -1.87
C HIS A 245 2.56 -20.77 -1.74
N CYS A 246 2.27 -19.65 -2.41
CA CYS A 246 1.00 -18.93 -2.33
C CYS A 246 -0.21 -19.84 -2.57
N PRO A 247 -0.24 -20.76 -3.56
CA PRO A 247 -1.38 -21.66 -3.75
C PRO A 247 -1.64 -22.59 -2.56
N SER A 248 -0.58 -23.12 -1.93
CA SER A 248 -0.69 -24.00 -0.76
C SER A 248 -1.11 -23.22 0.49
N ILE A 249 -0.56 -22.01 0.66
CA ILE A 249 -0.93 -21.10 1.75
C ILE A 249 -2.40 -20.70 1.63
N ALA A 250 -2.84 -20.30 0.44
CA ALA A 250 -4.22 -19.93 0.16
C ALA A 250 -5.18 -21.07 0.51
N LYS A 251 -4.93 -22.27 -0.03
CA LYS A 251 -5.76 -23.44 0.26
C LYS A 251 -5.84 -23.73 1.76
N ALA A 252 -4.71 -23.69 2.46
CA ALA A 252 -4.67 -23.92 3.90
C ALA A 252 -5.43 -22.84 4.69
N ALA A 253 -5.31 -21.56 4.29
CA ALA A 253 -6.03 -20.45 4.92
C ALA A 253 -7.55 -20.60 4.78
N LEU A 254 -8.04 -20.96 3.58
CA LEU A 254 -9.47 -21.20 3.35
C LEU A 254 -10.01 -22.33 4.22
N HIS A 255 -9.24 -23.42 4.36
CA HIS A 255 -9.62 -24.54 5.24
C HIS A 255 -9.61 -24.15 6.72
N ALA A 256 -8.58 -23.42 7.16
CA ALA A 256 -8.39 -23.05 8.57
C ALA A 256 -9.51 -22.13 9.09
N PHE A 257 -10.06 -21.27 8.23
CA PHE A 257 -11.07 -20.27 8.62
C PHE A 257 -12.52 -20.73 8.47
N LYS A 258 -12.80 -21.92 7.92
CA LYS A 258 -14.17 -22.43 7.71
C LYS A 258 -15.11 -21.35 7.11
N LEU A 259 -14.64 -20.67 6.06
CA LEU A 259 -15.22 -19.42 5.55
C LEU A 259 -16.62 -19.56 4.95
N ARG A 260 -17.07 -20.77 4.64
CA ARG A 260 -18.45 -20.98 4.18
C ARG A 260 -19.41 -20.76 5.34
N SER A 261 -19.16 -21.44 6.45
CA SER A 261 -19.98 -21.37 7.67
C SER A 261 -19.72 -20.13 8.52
N ARG A 262 -18.51 -19.56 8.49
CA ARG A 262 -18.12 -18.42 9.35
C ARG A 262 -17.27 -17.36 8.64
N PRO A 263 -17.78 -16.70 7.58
CA PRO A 263 -17.00 -15.71 6.82
C PRO A 263 -16.49 -14.53 7.66
N GLN A 264 -17.17 -14.17 8.75
CA GLN A 264 -16.74 -13.14 9.69
C GLN A 264 -15.39 -13.43 10.37
N GLN A 265 -14.93 -14.69 10.40
CA GLN A 265 -13.60 -15.01 10.92
C GLN A 265 -12.50 -14.28 10.14
N ALA A 266 -12.71 -13.97 8.87
CA ALA A 266 -11.78 -13.19 8.06
C ALA A 266 -11.52 -11.77 8.61
N LEU A 267 -12.43 -11.24 9.44
CA LEU A 267 -12.29 -9.93 10.07
C LEU A 267 -11.69 -9.98 11.48
N HIS A 268 -11.72 -11.15 12.13
CA HIS A 268 -11.36 -11.29 13.54
C HIS A 268 -10.13 -12.17 13.76
N ASN A 269 -9.75 -12.97 12.76
CA ASN A 269 -8.67 -13.92 12.86
C ASN A 269 -7.60 -13.67 11.79
N VAL A 270 -6.38 -14.11 12.09
CA VAL A 270 -5.22 -14.10 11.19
C VAL A 270 -4.57 -15.48 11.20
N LEU A 271 -4.26 -16.01 10.01
CA LEU A 271 -3.38 -17.19 9.89
C LEU A 271 -1.93 -16.73 10.06
N THR A 272 -1.25 -17.18 11.10
CA THR A 272 0.17 -16.90 11.30
C THR A 272 1.01 -18.11 10.91
N ILE A 273 1.98 -17.92 10.02
CA ILE A 273 2.96 -18.94 9.63
C ILE A 273 4.33 -18.51 10.16
N TYR A 274 4.90 -19.33 11.04
CA TYR A 274 6.24 -19.10 11.58
C TYR A 274 7.27 -19.79 10.70
N VAL A 275 8.25 -19.04 10.23
CA VAL A 275 9.36 -19.56 9.41
C VAL A 275 10.71 -19.22 10.05
N SER A 276 11.74 -19.97 9.70
CA SER A 276 13.13 -19.68 10.08
C SER A 276 14.02 -19.66 8.85
N ASP A 277 15.12 -18.90 8.93
CA ASP A 277 16.11 -18.78 7.87
C ASP A 277 17.15 -19.90 7.95
N ARG A 278 17.30 -20.67 6.88
CA ARG A 278 18.23 -21.80 6.80
C ARG A 278 19.67 -21.40 6.48
N ARG A 279 19.93 -20.17 6.06
CA ARG A 279 21.28 -19.76 5.63
C ARG A 279 22.34 -19.99 6.71
N GLY A 280 21.96 -19.88 7.98
CA GLY A 280 22.85 -20.17 9.12
C GLY A 280 23.03 -21.64 9.46
N LEU A 281 22.13 -22.54 9.03
CA LEU A 281 22.15 -23.96 9.42
C LEU A 281 23.14 -24.80 8.61
N PHE A 282 23.43 -24.40 7.36
CA PHE A 282 24.29 -25.18 6.45
C PHE A 282 25.36 -24.28 5.80
N PRO A 283 26.35 -23.81 6.57
CA PRO A 283 27.42 -22.98 6.02
C PRO A 283 28.15 -23.72 4.88
N GLY A 284 28.19 -23.11 3.70
CA GLY A 284 28.84 -23.66 2.50
C GLY A 284 27.92 -24.39 1.51
N SER A 285 26.67 -24.68 1.89
CA SER A 285 25.70 -25.25 0.94
C SER A 285 25.07 -24.15 0.08
N ARG A 286 25.02 -24.35 -1.25
CA ARG A 286 24.27 -23.47 -2.15
C ARG A 286 22.77 -23.72 -1.94
N VAL A 287 22.18 -23.03 -0.97
CA VAL A 287 20.73 -23.05 -0.77
C VAL A 287 20.08 -22.29 -1.92
N HIS A 288 19.22 -22.96 -2.66
CA HIS A 288 18.36 -22.34 -3.66
C HIS A 288 17.58 -21.19 -3.00
N ARG A 289 17.48 -20.02 -3.66
CA ARG A 289 16.88 -18.80 -3.07
C ARG A 289 15.45 -19.04 -2.59
N GLU A 290 14.74 -19.94 -3.26
CA GLU A 290 13.38 -20.37 -2.99
C GLU A 290 13.23 -21.42 -1.88
N MET A 291 14.33 -21.91 -1.29
CA MET A 291 14.38 -22.84 -0.14
C MET A 291 15.15 -22.25 1.05
N VAL A 292 15.32 -20.92 1.06
CA VAL A 292 15.99 -20.17 2.13
C VAL A 292 15.22 -20.25 3.45
N PHE A 293 13.89 -20.34 3.39
CA PHE A 293 13.05 -20.43 4.57
C PHE A 293 12.44 -21.82 4.71
N TYR A 294 12.12 -22.18 5.95
CA TYR A 294 11.35 -23.36 6.29
C TYR A 294 10.31 -23.01 7.35
N ALA A 295 9.14 -23.63 7.24
CA ALA A 295 8.04 -23.42 8.17
C ALA A 295 8.24 -24.25 9.44
N LEU A 296 8.16 -23.59 10.58
CA LEU A 296 8.23 -24.17 11.92
C LEU A 296 6.86 -24.54 12.45
N ASP A 297 5.90 -23.63 12.31
CA ASP A 297 4.57 -23.77 12.89
C ASP A 297 3.56 -22.89 12.13
N THR A 298 2.27 -23.17 12.32
CA THR A 298 1.18 -22.33 11.83
C THR A 298 0.00 -22.35 12.81
N LYS A 299 -0.64 -21.19 13.00
CA LYS A 299 -1.75 -21.01 13.94
C LYS A 299 -2.77 -20.01 13.42
N VAL A 300 -4.05 -20.23 13.67
CA VAL A 300 -5.07 -19.19 13.55
C VAL A 300 -5.14 -18.45 14.88
N LEU A 301 -4.89 -17.15 14.86
CA LEU A 301 -4.90 -16.29 16.05
C LEU A 301 -6.02 -15.28 15.91
N GLU A 302 -6.69 -14.97 17.01
CA GLU A 302 -7.66 -13.88 17.08
C GLU A 302 -6.90 -12.54 17.17
N ILE A 303 -7.25 -11.59 16.30
CA ILE A 303 -6.62 -10.27 16.20
C ILE A 303 -6.71 -9.53 17.54
N GLY A 304 -7.82 -9.68 18.28
CA GLY A 304 -8.01 -9.10 19.60
C GLY A 304 -6.93 -9.51 20.63
N ASN A 305 -6.29 -10.66 20.42
CA ASN A 305 -5.25 -11.21 21.29
C ASN A 305 -3.81 -10.87 20.82
N MET A 306 -3.63 -10.14 19.71
CA MET A 306 -2.31 -9.82 19.13
C MET A 306 -1.60 -8.63 19.82
N GLY A 307 -1.98 -8.30 21.05
CA GLY A 307 -1.30 -7.30 21.87
C GLY A 307 -1.32 -5.88 21.25
N PRO A 308 -0.20 -5.12 21.31
CA PRO A 308 -0.15 -3.72 20.88
C PRO A 308 -0.46 -3.48 19.39
N VAL A 309 -0.34 -4.50 18.54
CA VAL A 309 -0.56 -4.38 17.09
C VAL A 309 -1.99 -4.68 16.66
N ARG A 310 -2.90 -5.00 17.60
CA ARG A 310 -4.27 -5.43 17.30
C ARG A 310 -5.06 -4.41 16.47
N GLU A 311 -4.94 -3.12 16.77
CA GLU A 311 -5.74 -2.08 16.11
C GLU A 311 -5.31 -1.94 14.65
N LEU A 312 -3.99 -1.94 14.40
CA LEU A 312 -3.43 -1.90 13.05
C LEU A 312 -3.81 -3.13 12.23
N LEU A 313 -3.75 -4.33 12.82
CA LEU A 313 -4.16 -5.56 12.14
C LEU A 313 -5.68 -5.59 11.86
N GLN A 314 -6.48 -5.06 12.77
CA GLN A 314 -7.94 -4.99 12.62
C GLN A 314 -8.34 -4.04 11.48
N ASP A 315 -7.73 -2.85 11.43
CA ASP A 315 -7.98 -1.86 10.38
C ASP A 315 -7.58 -2.41 9.01
N GLU A 316 -6.43 -3.08 8.92
CA GLU A 316 -5.94 -3.68 7.68
C GLU A 316 -6.85 -4.84 7.22
N ALA A 317 -7.28 -5.71 8.15
CA ALA A 317 -8.23 -6.79 7.85
C ALA A 317 -9.56 -6.25 7.30
N ILE A 318 -10.08 -5.15 7.88
CA ILE A 318 -11.28 -4.47 7.38
C ILE A 318 -11.04 -3.92 5.98
N CYS A 319 -9.94 -3.19 5.77
CA CYS A 319 -9.58 -2.59 4.49
C CYS A 319 -9.51 -3.63 3.36
N ILE A 320 -8.76 -4.71 3.57
CA ILE A 320 -8.60 -5.77 2.57
C ILE A 320 -9.94 -6.45 2.27
N ASN A 321 -10.77 -6.71 3.29
CA ASN A 321 -12.10 -7.29 3.06
C ASN A 321 -13.02 -6.35 2.27
N MET A 322 -12.95 -5.04 2.51
CA MET A 322 -13.69 -4.06 1.70
C MET A 322 -13.22 -4.08 0.24
N VAL A 323 -11.91 -4.14 0.00
CA VAL A 323 -11.34 -4.23 -1.36
C VAL A 323 -11.79 -5.52 -2.06
N ALA A 324 -11.75 -6.67 -1.39
CA ALA A 324 -12.21 -7.94 -1.96
C ALA A 324 -13.70 -7.90 -2.33
N ARG A 325 -14.56 -7.34 -1.46
CA ARG A 325 -15.99 -7.19 -1.73
C ARG A 325 -16.28 -6.27 -2.91
N LYS A 326 -15.52 -5.18 -3.07
CA LYS A 326 -15.61 -4.31 -4.25
C LYS A 326 -15.28 -5.05 -5.56
N LYS A 327 -14.43 -6.09 -5.52
CA LYS A 327 -14.14 -6.98 -6.66
C LYS A 327 -15.22 -8.05 -6.90
N GLY A 328 -16.33 -8.05 -6.16
CA GLY A 328 -17.37 -9.08 -6.25
C GLY A 328 -17.07 -10.37 -5.49
N LEU A 329 -16.01 -10.39 -4.67
CA LEU A 329 -15.63 -11.54 -3.84
C LEU A 329 -16.37 -11.48 -2.49
N LYS A 330 -16.40 -12.59 -1.74
CA LYS A 330 -17.08 -12.64 -0.43
C LYS A 330 -16.26 -11.93 0.66
N GLY A 331 -14.94 -12.01 0.56
CA GLY A 331 -14.01 -11.33 1.45
C GLY A 331 -12.56 -11.74 1.18
N ALA A 332 -11.68 -11.47 2.14
CA ALA A 332 -10.28 -11.89 2.10
C ALA A 332 -9.77 -12.28 3.49
N VAL A 333 -8.98 -13.35 3.56
CA VAL A 333 -8.29 -13.78 4.78
C VAL A 333 -6.91 -13.14 4.87
N PHE A 334 -6.52 -12.84 6.10
CA PHE A 334 -5.23 -12.28 6.42
C PHE A 334 -4.23 -13.39 6.80
N VAL A 335 -3.13 -13.52 6.05
CA VAL A 335 -2.03 -14.43 6.38
C VAL A 335 -0.79 -13.62 6.76
N LEU A 336 -0.23 -13.87 7.93
CA LEU A 336 0.97 -13.24 8.45
C LEU A 336 2.13 -14.26 8.49
N VAL A 337 3.14 -14.05 7.66
CA VAL A 337 4.34 -14.90 7.63
C VAL A 337 5.45 -14.22 8.43
N ILE A 338 5.91 -14.85 9.50
CA ILE A 338 6.84 -14.27 10.48
C ILE A 338 8.14 -15.08 10.50
N CYS A 339 9.27 -14.43 10.26
CA CYS A 339 10.58 -14.97 10.60
C CYS A 339 11.10 -14.29 11.86
N GLY A 340 11.00 -14.99 12.99
CA GLY A 340 11.38 -14.48 14.31
C GLY A 340 12.88 -14.15 14.39
N ASP A 341 13.73 -15.04 13.88
CA ASP A 341 15.20 -14.92 13.93
C ASP A 341 15.71 -13.62 13.29
N LEU A 342 15.04 -13.19 12.22
CA LEU A 342 15.38 -11.98 11.47
C LEU A 342 14.44 -10.81 11.76
N GLN A 343 13.46 -11.01 12.63
CA GLN A 343 12.40 -10.06 12.96
C GLN A 343 11.72 -9.47 11.71
N ILE A 344 11.54 -10.26 10.66
CA ILE A 344 10.83 -9.84 9.44
C ILE A 344 9.44 -10.48 9.42
N SER A 345 8.46 -9.73 8.90
CA SER A 345 7.14 -10.26 8.66
C SER A 345 6.59 -9.76 7.33
N ILE A 346 5.75 -10.57 6.69
CA ILE A 346 5.07 -10.25 5.45
C ILE A 346 3.60 -10.61 5.60
N ILE A 347 2.76 -9.71 5.13
CA ILE A 347 1.30 -9.88 5.07
C ILE A 347 0.94 -10.36 3.67
N LEU A 348 0.12 -11.39 3.59
CA LEU A 348 -0.43 -11.95 2.36
C LEU A 348 -1.96 -12.00 2.46
N PRO A 349 -2.69 -11.14 1.72
CA PRO A 349 -4.14 -11.26 1.60
C PRO A 349 -4.52 -12.43 0.69
N ILE A 350 -5.50 -13.23 1.11
CA ILE A 350 -6.07 -14.34 0.33
C ILE A 350 -7.55 -14.07 0.10
N ASP A 351 -7.91 -13.63 -1.10
CA ASP A 351 -9.30 -13.41 -1.50
C ASP A 351 -10.08 -14.75 -1.54
N PHE A 352 -11.39 -14.71 -1.26
CA PHE A 352 -12.27 -15.87 -1.39
C PHE A 352 -13.66 -15.50 -1.92
N ASP A 353 -14.23 -16.39 -2.71
CA ASP A 353 -15.53 -16.22 -3.36
C ASP A 353 -16.71 -16.75 -2.51
N TYR A 354 -17.90 -16.72 -3.09
CA TYR A 354 -19.13 -17.23 -2.46
C TYR A 354 -19.24 -18.76 -2.47
N GLU A 355 -18.51 -19.42 -3.37
CA GLU A 355 -18.52 -20.86 -3.59
C GLU A 355 -17.47 -21.61 -2.75
N VAL A 356 -16.74 -20.90 -1.88
CA VAL A 356 -15.76 -21.48 -0.97
C VAL A 356 -16.37 -22.67 -0.22
N GLN A 357 -15.79 -23.84 -0.43
CA GLN A 357 -16.27 -25.07 0.21
C GLN A 357 -15.62 -25.23 1.58
N ASP A 358 -16.43 -25.43 2.61
CA ASP A 358 -15.92 -25.95 3.87
C ASP A 358 -15.55 -27.41 3.64
N THR A 359 -14.28 -27.75 3.86
CA THR A 359 -13.90 -29.15 3.95
C THR A 359 -14.48 -29.75 5.23
N LEU A 360 -14.99 -30.98 5.13
CA LEU A 360 -15.41 -31.78 6.29
C LEU A 360 -14.34 -31.70 7.38
N ASP A 361 -14.78 -31.55 8.63
CA ASP A 361 -13.99 -31.13 9.80
C ASP A 361 -12.75 -32.02 10.03
N ALA A 362 -11.69 -31.75 9.29
CA ALA A 362 -10.45 -32.53 9.30
C ALA A 362 -9.54 -32.14 10.49
N GLY A 363 -10.06 -31.37 11.46
CA GLY A 363 -9.29 -30.82 12.56
C GLY A 363 -8.07 -30.05 12.07
N GLU A 364 -6.90 -30.39 12.61
CA GLU A 364 -5.60 -29.76 12.30
C GLU A 364 -4.87 -30.42 11.10
N GLU A 365 -5.55 -31.23 10.27
CA GLU A 365 -4.88 -31.90 9.14
C GLU A 365 -4.35 -30.88 8.10
N TRP A 366 -5.06 -29.76 7.90
CA TRP A 366 -4.62 -28.67 7.02
C TRP A 366 -3.24 -28.13 7.42
N LYS A 367 -2.96 -28.08 8.73
CA LYS A 367 -1.72 -27.57 9.31
C LYS A 367 -0.56 -28.51 8.98
N ILE A 368 -0.73 -29.81 9.20
CA ILE A 368 0.29 -30.81 8.86
C ILE A 368 0.60 -30.76 7.36
N ARG A 369 -0.44 -30.77 6.51
CA ARG A 369 -0.29 -30.70 5.06
C ARG A 369 0.45 -29.42 4.64
N LEU A 370 0.07 -28.26 5.18
CA LEU A 370 0.73 -27.00 4.88
C LEU A 370 2.22 -27.06 5.24
N LEU A 371 2.57 -27.48 6.45
CA LEU A 371 3.97 -27.58 6.88
C LEU A 371 4.77 -28.55 6.01
N THR A 372 4.18 -29.70 5.63
CA THR A 372 4.82 -30.64 4.69
C THR A 372 5.08 -30.00 3.33
N TYR A 373 4.13 -29.22 2.79
CA TYR A 373 4.30 -28.54 1.50
C TYR A 373 5.33 -27.40 1.56
N LEU A 374 5.29 -26.58 2.61
CA LEU A 374 6.24 -25.48 2.80
C LEU A 374 7.67 -25.98 3.00
N ASN A 375 7.83 -27.19 3.56
CA ASN A 375 9.12 -27.80 3.78
C ASN A 375 9.51 -28.84 2.71
N LYS A 376 8.76 -28.94 1.62
CA LYS A 376 9.06 -29.92 0.56
C LYS A 376 10.37 -29.56 -0.14
N GLY A 377 11.26 -30.54 -0.28
CA GLY A 377 12.60 -30.35 -0.86
C GLY A 377 13.66 -29.93 0.16
N ILE A 378 13.27 -29.75 1.42
CA ILE A 378 14.19 -29.60 2.54
C ILE A 378 14.64 -31.00 2.95
N ILE A 379 15.78 -31.44 2.41
CA ILE A 379 16.50 -32.57 2.97
C ILE A 379 17.08 -32.07 4.30
N VAL A 380 16.67 -32.70 5.40
CA VAL A 380 17.19 -32.45 6.75
C VAL A 380 18.48 -33.22 6.95
#